data_AF-A0A952FWQ1-F1
#
_entry.id   AF-A0A952FWQ1-F1
#
_cell.length_a   1.000
_cell.length_b   1.000
_cell.length_c   1.000
_cell.angle_alpha   90.00
_cell.angle_beta   90.00
_cell.angle_gamma   90.00
#
_symmetry.space_group_name_H-M   'P 1'
#
loop_
_entity.id
_entity.type
_entity.pdbx_description
1 polymer ?
#
loop_
_entity_poly.entity_id
_entity_poly.type
_entity_poly.pdbx_seq_one_letter_code
_entity_poly.pdbx_strand_id
1 'polypeptide(L)'
;MSDPVTLSRPQDPWWRVHTPKDALGFSAVRPCVFDGVDSRHVATPELRALWGQAPLIVANAPLIRNRLFAGRNYREAGHFDVLELFAFVRPAQFCAPSAAGVAIACGFPEPVDAAAQASALIAVIETLTAELEAAPLGFRLVAQSGIKLMERNGWAWAPLLQAVLDRTQMPTDYVPPPALEIWSLLEEWEDQPPEGQARAVALSDEEVTTALDADLKRAGLSERRPEQREFALKARDIFAPKWMKDQPNMLLAEAGT
;
A
#
# COMPACT_ATOMS: atom_id res chain seq x y z
N MET A 1 -42.25 46.77 -7.58
CA MET A 1 -41.25 46.20 -8.50
C MET A 1 -40.20 45.58 -7.61
N SER A 2 -40.20 44.25 -7.49
CA SER A 2 -39.24 43.53 -6.66
C SER A 2 -37.98 43.36 -7.49
N ASP A 3 -36.86 43.91 -7.01
CA ASP A 3 -35.56 43.72 -7.64
C ASP A 3 -35.20 42.23 -7.69
N PRO A 4 -34.68 41.72 -8.81
CA PRO A 4 -34.21 40.34 -8.89
C PRO A 4 -33.00 40.18 -7.96
N VAL A 5 -33.17 39.38 -6.91
CA VAL A 5 -32.09 38.91 -6.05
C VAL A 5 -31.10 38.16 -6.94
N THR A 6 -30.02 38.84 -7.31
CA THR A 6 -28.89 38.21 -7.99
C THR A 6 -28.13 37.46 -6.91
N LEU A 7 -28.42 36.16 -6.76
CA LEU A 7 -27.66 35.29 -5.88
C LEU A 7 -26.20 35.31 -6.34
N SER A 8 -25.31 35.94 -5.56
CA SER A 8 -23.88 35.90 -5.81
C SER A 8 -23.43 34.45 -5.90
N ARG A 9 -22.74 34.11 -6.98
CA ARG A 9 -22.13 32.80 -7.21
C ARG A 9 -21.21 32.48 -6.01
N PRO A 10 -21.23 31.25 -5.46
CA PRO A 10 -20.22 30.85 -4.48
C PRO A 10 -18.83 31.10 -5.07
N GLN A 11 -17.94 31.71 -4.30
CA GLN A 11 -16.55 31.83 -4.73
C GLN A 11 -15.95 30.43 -4.79
N ASP A 12 -15.27 30.12 -5.89
CA ASP A 12 -14.55 28.85 -6.02
C ASP A 12 -13.54 28.72 -4.86
N PRO A 13 -13.36 27.50 -4.31
CA PRO A 13 -12.33 27.27 -3.31
C PRO A 13 -10.95 27.69 -3.81
N TRP A 14 -10.07 28.15 -2.90
CA TRP A 14 -8.73 28.64 -3.26
C TRP A 14 -7.92 27.61 -4.05
N TRP A 15 -8.10 26.31 -3.75
CA TRP A 15 -7.36 25.22 -4.39
C TRP A 15 -7.73 25.03 -5.86
N ARG A 16 -8.89 25.54 -6.29
CA ARG A 16 -9.44 25.31 -7.63
C ARG A 16 -8.55 25.84 -8.74
N VAL A 17 -7.76 26.88 -8.46
CA VAL A 17 -6.80 27.48 -9.42
C VAL A 17 -5.69 26.51 -9.83
N HIS A 18 -5.45 25.45 -9.05
CA HIS A 18 -4.42 24.45 -9.31
C HIS A 18 -4.97 23.17 -9.97
N THR A 19 -6.25 23.16 -10.33
CA THR A 19 -6.93 21.97 -10.90
C THR A 19 -7.69 22.35 -12.17
N PRO A 20 -7.94 21.39 -13.09
CA PRO A 20 -8.84 21.66 -14.20
C PRO A 20 -10.29 21.84 -13.68
N LYS A 21 -11.09 22.56 -14.47
CA LYS A 21 -12.49 22.85 -14.13
C LYS A 21 -13.36 21.60 -14.17
N ASP A 22 -13.10 20.73 -15.13
CA ASP A 22 -14.02 19.65 -15.46
C ASP A 22 -13.66 18.37 -14.70
N ALA A 23 -14.62 17.86 -13.93
CA ALA A 23 -14.57 16.53 -13.32
C ALA A 23 -15.44 15.55 -14.11
N LEU A 24 -14.93 14.33 -14.31
CA LEU A 24 -15.61 13.28 -15.05
C LEU A 24 -16.13 12.22 -14.09
N GLY A 25 -17.45 12.04 -14.10
CA GLY A 25 -18.06 10.82 -13.60
C GLY A 25 -18.26 9.84 -14.75
N PHE A 26 -17.66 8.66 -14.62
CA PHE A 26 -17.60 7.70 -15.71
C PHE A 26 -18.65 6.60 -15.56
N SER A 27 -19.56 6.54 -16.53
CA SER A 27 -20.45 5.41 -16.74
C SER A 27 -20.32 4.95 -18.19
N ALA A 28 -20.39 3.64 -18.42
CA ALA A 28 -20.32 3.07 -19.77
C ALA A 28 -21.48 3.50 -20.67
N VAL A 29 -22.61 3.89 -20.07
CA VAL A 29 -23.85 4.24 -20.80
C VAL A 29 -24.04 5.75 -20.89
N ARG A 30 -23.80 6.49 -19.80
CA ARG A 30 -24.05 7.93 -19.71
C ARG A 30 -22.96 8.61 -18.88
N PRO A 31 -21.74 8.82 -19.42
CA PRO A 31 -20.73 9.58 -18.72
C PRO A 31 -21.19 11.04 -18.56
N CYS A 32 -20.67 11.70 -17.52
CA CYS A 32 -21.07 13.03 -17.13
C CYS A 32 -19.85 13.89 -16.83
N VAL A 33 -19.85 15.13 -17.30
CA VAL A 33 -18.85 16.14 -16.95
C VAL A 33 -19.49 17.17 -16.05
N PHE A 34 -18.83 17.47 -14.93
CA PHE A 34 -19.21 18.51 -13.98
C PHE A 34 -18.20 19.66 -14.06
N ASP A 35 -18.66 20.88 -14.35
CA ASP A 35 -17.80 22.05 -14.54
C ASP A 35 -17.54 22.86 -13.25
N GLY A 36 -18.03 22.35 -12.11
CA GLY A 36 -18.03 23.04 -10.82
C GLY A 36 -19.39 23.65 -10.46
N VAL A 37 -20.32 23.78 -11.40
CA VAL A 37 -21.68 24.29 -11.16
C VAL A 37 -22.73 23.28 -11.60
N ASP A 38 -22.65 22.84 -12.86
CA ASP A 38 -23.65 21.97 -13.46
C ASP A 38 -23.02 20.69 -14.03
N SER A 39 -23.81 19.62 -14.00
CA SER A 39 -23.48 18.34 -14.58
C SER A 39 -24.15 18.19 -15.94
N ARG A 40 -23.39 17.79 -16.97
CA ARG A 40 -23.93 17.50 -18.30
C ARG A 40 -23.49 16.13 -18.80
N HIS A 41 -24.42 15.40 -19.40
CA HIS A 41 -24.10 14.17 -20.09
C HIS A 41 -23.30 14.45 -21.37
N VAL A 42 -22.30 13.61 -21.62
CA VAL A 42 -21.48 13.68 -22.82
C VAL A 42 -21.57 12.38 -23.59
N ALA A 43 -21.62 12.47 -24.92
CA ALA A 43 -21.56 11.27 -25.76
C ALA A 43 -20.11 10.76 -25.83
N THR A 44 -19.91 9.46 -26.05
CA THR A 44 -18.56 8.87 -26.14
C THR A 44 -17.62 9.57 -27.14
N PRO A 45 -18.06 9.97 -28.36
CA PRO A 45 -17.18 10.71 -29.27
C PRO A 45 -16.72 12.06 -28.71
N GLU A 46 -17.61 12.78 -28.02
CA GLU A 46 -17.30 14.05 -27.37
C GLU A 46 -16.33 13.84 -26.20
N LEU A 47 -16.58 12.84 -25.35
CA LEU A 47 -15.70 12.51 -24.23
C LEU A 47 -14.28 12.13 -24.69
N ARG A 48 -14.16 11.39 -25.81
CA ARG A 48 -12.86 11.10 -26.43
C ARG A 48 -12.15 12.36 -26.91
N ALA A 49 -12.89 13.34 -27.44
CA ALA A 49 -12.31 14.61 -27.86
C ALA A 49 -11.81 15.40 -26.64
N LEU A 50 -12.63 15.51 -25.59
CA LEU A 50 -12.29 16.19 -24.33
C LEU A 50 -11.03 15.57 -23.68
N TRP A 51 -10.95 14.24 -23.60
CA TRP A 51 -9.82 13.51 -23.03
C TRP A 51 -8.46 13.95 -23.59
N GLY A 52 -8.39 14.20 -24.90
CA GLY A 52 -7.16 14.62 -25.56
C GLY A 52 -6.95 16.12 -25.66
N GLN A 53 -7.92 16.94 -25.28
CA GLN A 53 -7.89 18.40 -25.44
C GLN A 53 -7.54 19.14 -24.16
N ALA A 54 -8.00 18.66 -23.01
CA ALA A 54 -7.78 19.33 -21.73
C ALA A 54 -7.63 18.31 -20.58
N PRO A 55 -6.82 18.63 -19.55
CA PRO A 55 -6.81 17.88 -18.30
C PRO A 55 -8.22 17.81 -17.70
N LEU A 56 -8.53 16.69 -17.06
CA LEU A 56 -9.81 16.43 -16.40
C LEU A 56 -9.51 15.89 -15.00
N ILE A 57 -10.38 16.16 -14.04
CA ILE A 57 -10.41 15.42 -12.77
C ILE A 57 -11.13 14.10 -13.02
N VAL A 58 -10.48 12.99 -12.68
CA VAL A 58 -11.00 11.65 -12.92
C VAL A 58 -10.71 10.75 -11.73
N ALA A 59 -11.34 9.58 -11.67
CA ALA A 59 -10.89 8.48 -10.82
C ALA A 59 -10.57 7.28 -11.70
N ASN A 60 -9.35 6.77 -11.61
CA ASN A 60 -8.84 5.65 -12.39
C ASN A 60 -8.71 5.97 -13.89
N ALA A 61 -7.82 6.92 -14.20
CA ALA A 61 -7.51 7.33 -15.57
C ALA A 61 -7.12 6.14 -16.48
N PRO A 62 -6.29 5.15 -16.04
CA PRO A 62 -5.97 3.99 -16.87
C PRO A 62 -7.19 3.17 -17.27
N LEU A 63 -8.15 2.93 -16.35
CA LEU A 63 -9.38 2.22 -16.64
C LEU A 63 -10.24 2.99 -17.66
N ILE A 64 -10.44 4.28 -17.42
CA ILE A 64 -11.28 5.13 -18.28
C ILE A 64 -10.67 5.19 -19.69
N ARG A 65 -9.36 5.41 -19.80
CA ARG A 65 -8.62 5.39 -21.07
C ARG A 65 -8.81 4.08 -21.83
N ASN A 66 -8.64 2.94 -21.15
CA ASN A 66 -8.83 1.64 -21.75
C ASN A 66 -10.26 1.44 -22.27
N ARG A 67 -11.26 1.90 -21.51
CA ARG A 67 -12.68 1.85 -21.90
C ARG A 67 -13.02 2.79 -23.06
N LEU A 68 -12.44 3.98 -23.09
CA LEU A 68 -12.68 4.96 -24.12
C LEU A 68 -12.06 4.56 -25.45
N PHE A 69 -10.81 4.08 -25.44
CA PHE A 69 -10.05 3.91 -26.68
C PHE A 69 -9.85 2.47 -27.11
N ALA A 70 -9.87 1.49 -26.20
CA ALA A 70 -9.76 0.06 -26.52
C ALA A 70 -8.65 -0.27 -27.55
N GLY A 71 -7.44 0.29 -27.34
CA GLY A 71 -6.29 0.09 -28.23
C GLY A 71 -6.23 1.00 -29.46
N ARG A 72 -7.19 1.93 -29.64
CA ARG A 72 -7.10 2.99 -30.66
C ARG A 72 -6.03 4.01 -30.30
N ASN A 73 -5.50 4.71 -31.29
CA ASN A 73 -4.66 5.88 -31.05
C ASN A 73 -5.47 6.98 -30.35
N TYR A 74 -4.87 7.63 -29.35
CA TYR A 74 -5.45 8.73 -28.60
C TYR A 74 -4.38 9.77 -28.26
N ARG A 75 -4.85 10.96 -27.86
CA ARG A 75 -4.04 11.98 -27.20
C ARG A 75 -4.39 11.97 -25.72
N GLU A 76 -3.43 12.31 -24.88
CA GLU A 76 -3.54 12.31 -23.43
C GLU A 76 -3.21 13.71 -22.92
N ALA A 77 -4.10 14.30 -22.12
CA ALA A 77 -3.97 15.69 -21.68
C ALA A 77 -3.44 15.84 -20.24
N GLY A 78 -3.00 14.76 -19.60
CA GLY A 78 -2.45 14.81 -18.23
C GLY A 78 -3.56 14.97 -17.19
N HIS A 79 -4.43 13.97 -17.08
CA HIS A 79 -5.56 14.00 -16.15
C HIS A 79 -5.13 13.96 -14.68
N PHE A 80 -5.97 14.56 -13.85
CA PHE A 80 -5.85 14.64 -12.40
C PHE A 80 -6.59 13.44 -11.81
N ASP A 81 -5.89 12.31 -11.64
CA ASP A 81 -6.48 11.10 -11.06
C ASP A 81 -6.55 11.21 -9.54
N VAL A 82 -7.76 11.32 -9.00
CA VAL A 82 -8.02 11.51 -7.56
C VAL A 82 -7.53 10.32 -6.73
N LEU A 83 -7.38 9.13 -7.33
CA LEU A 83 -6.79 7.98 -6.63
C LEU A 83 -5.31 8.19 -6.31
N GLU A 84 -4.57 8.91 -7.17
CA GLU A 84 -3.17 9.26 -6.90
C GLU A 84 -3.06 10.27 -5.76
N LEU A 85 -3.97 11.27 -5.75
CA LEU A 85 -4.07 12.24 -4.65
C LEU A 85 -4.40 11.53 -3.32
N PHE A 86 -5.38 10.62 -3.33
CA PHE A 86 -5.74 9.81 -2.17
C PHE A 86 -4.54 8.99 -1.67
N ALA A 87 -3.85 8.28 -2.56
CA ALA A 87 -2.72 7.43 -2.20
C ALA A 87 -1.57 8.24 -1.56
N PHE A 88 -1.39 9.50 -1.99
CA PHE A 88 -0.38 10.39 -1.43
C PHE A 88 -0.77 10.90 -0.04
N VAL A 89 -1.99 11.41 0.13
CA VAL A 89 -2.45 12.03 1.38
C VAL A 89 -2.75 10.99 2.46
N ARG A 90 -3.24 9.81 2.06
CA ARG A 90 -3.63 8.71 2.94
C ARG A 90 -2.85 7.43 2.61
N PRO A 91 -1.52 7.42 2.81
CA PRO A 91 -0.70 6.27 2.48
C PRO A 91 -1.15 5.03 3.26
N ALA A 92 -1.06 3.86 2.62
CA ALA A 92 -1.42 2.55 3.18
C ALA A 92 -2.89 2.39 3.66
N GLN A 93 -3.80 3.30 3.26
CA GLN A 93 -5.23 3.12 3.50
C GLN A 93 -5.92 2.43 2.32
N PHE A 94 -6.85 1.53 2.62
CA PHE A 94 -7.62 0.82 1.59
C PHE A 94 -8.58 1.77 0.87
N CYS A 95 -8.59 1.70 -0.46
CA CYS A 95 -9.56 2.39 -1.31
C CYS A 95 -9.83 1.54 -2.55
N ALA A 96 -11.11 1.26 -2.83
CA ALA A 96 -11.48 0.67 -4.11
C ALA A 96 -11.14 1.67 -5.24
N PRO A 97 -10.55 1.23 -6.37
CA PRO A 97 -10.02 2.13 -7.40
C PRO A 97 -11.13 2.65 -8.34
N SER A 98 -12.10 3.36 -7.78
CA SER A 98 -13.26 3.94 -8.48
C SER A 98 -13.69 5.24 -7.81
N ALA A 99 -14.49 6.06 -8.51
CA ALA A 99 -15.07 7.29 -7.95
C ALA A 99 -15.93 7.00 -6.71
N ALA A 100 -16.70 5.91 -6.73
CA ALA A 100 -17.47 5.47 -5.56
C ALA A 100 -16.56 5.02 -4.40
N GLY A 101 -15.51 4.24 -4.72
CA GLY A 101 -14.56 3.76 -3.74
C GLY A 101 -13.84 4.87 -3.00
N VAL A 102 -13.35 5.88 -3.73
CA VAL A 102 -12.66 7.02 -3.12
C VAL A 102 -13.61 7.94 -2.35
N ALA A 103 -14.85 8.11 -2.83
CA ALA A 103 -15.88 8.85 -2.09
C ALA A 103 -16.17 8.20 -0.73
N ILE A 104 -16.43 6.88 -0.71
CA ILE A 104 -16.70 6.12 0.51
C ILE A 104 -15.48 6.14 1.44
N ALA A 105 -14.27 5.96 0.90
CA ALA A 105 -13.04 6.01 1.70
C ALA A 105 -12.87 7.38 2.39
N CYS A 106 -13.32 8.47 1.76
CA CYS A 106 -13.33 9.82 2.32
C CYS A 106 -14.56 10.13 3.20
N GLY A 107 -15.45 9.17 3.44
CA GLY A 107 -16.61 9.33 4.33
C GLY A 107 -17.86 9.90 3.66
N PHE A 108 -17.88 9.99 2.33
CA PHE A 108 -19.06 10.43 1.58
C PHE A 108 -20.00 9.26 1.26
N PRO A 109 -21.31 9.51 1.06
CA PRO A 109 -22.23 8.51 0.54
C PRO A 109 -21.79 7.96 -0.81
N GLU A 110 -22.17 6.73 -1.11
CA GLU A 110 -21.90 6.13 -2.42
C GLU A 110 -22.61 6.94 -3.53
N PRO A 111 -21.88 7.46 -4.53
CA PRO A 111 -22.48 8.19 -5.63
C PRO A 111 -23.24 7.24 -6.56
N VAL A 112 -24.54 7.48 -6.71
CA VAL A 112 -25.47 6.57 -7.42
C VAL A 112 -25.42 6.68 -8.95
N ASP A 113 -24.93 7.80 -9.49
CA ASP A 113 -24.86 8.03 -10.93
C ASP A 113 -23.59 8.80 -11.33
N ALA A 114 -23.40 9.00 -12.64
CA ALA A 114 -22.23 9.69 -13.17
C ALA A 114 -22.16 11.17 -12.75
N ALA A 115 -23.29 11.86 -12.55
CA ALA A 115 -23.26 13.25 -12.08
C ALA A 115 -22.79 13.32 -10.62
N ALA A 116 -23.33 12.45 -9.77
CA ALA A 116 -22.93 12.31 -8.37
C ALA A 116 -21.47 11.87 -8.23
N GLN A 117 -20.97 11.01 -9.12
CA GLN A 117 -19.55 10.65 -9.14
C GLN A 117 -18.67 11.88 -9.41
N ALA A 118 -19.01 12.66 -10.43
CA ALA A 118 -18.23 13.83 -10.82
C ALA A 118 -18.17 14.89 -9.70
N SER A 119 -19.31 15.17 -9.05
CA SER A 119 -19.35 16.11 -7.93
C SER A 119 -18.66 15.55 -6.67
N ALA A 120 -18.77 14.26 -6.39
CA ALA A 120 -18.08 13.62 -5.27
C ALA A 120 -16.55 13.75 -5.38
N LEU A 121 -15.98 13.68 -6.59
CA LEU A 121 -14.54 13.89 -6.78
C LEU A 121 -14.07 15.27 -6.33
N ILE A 122 -14.90 16.31 -6.53
CA ILE A 122 -14.59 17.68 -6.07
C ILE A 122 -14.56 17.73 -4.54
N ALA A 123 -15.57 17.15 -3.88
CA ALA A 123 -15.64 17.08 -2.43
C ALA A 123 -14.47 16.28 -1.83
N VAL A 124 -14.07 15.19 -2.49
CA VAL A 124 -12.90 14.38 -2.10
C VAL A 124 -11.61 15.20 -2.17
N ILE A 125 -11.38 15.97 -3.23
CA ILE A 125 -10.19 16.84 -3.35
C ILE A 125 -10.16 17.85 -2.20
N GLU A 126 -11.30 18.50 -1.93
CA GLU A 126 -11.41 19.45 -0.82
C GLU A 126 -11.06 18.79 0.52
N THR A 127 -11.62 17.62 0.81
CA THR A 127 -11.29 16.84 2.03
C THR A 127 -9.81 16.49 2.11
N LEU A 128 -9.22 15.95 1.05
CA LEU A 128 -7.81 15.53 1.06
C LEU A 128 -6.85 16.72 1.17
N THR A 129 -7.17 17.87 0.56
CA THR A 129 -6.37 19.09 0.74
C THR A 129 -6.43 19.63 2.16
N ALA A 130 -7.62 19.64 2.78
CA ALA A 130 -7.79 20.03 4.19
C ALA A 130 -7.05 19.07 5.14
N GLU A 131 -7.06 17.77 4.85
CA GLU A 131 -6.32 16.78 5.64
C GLU A 131 -4.81 16.98 5.56
N LEU A 132 -4.26 17.26 4.37
CA LEU A 132 -2.83 17.58 4.25
C LEU A 132 -2.48 18.88 4.99
N GLU A 133 -3.32 19.91 4.89
CA GLU A 133 -3.13 21.19 5.60
C GLU A 133 -3.09 20.96 7.13
N ALA A 134 -3.95 20.09 7.65
CA ALA A 134 -4.05 19.74 9.06
C ALA A 134 -3.09 18.62 9.51
N ALA A 135 -2.32 18.02 8.60
CA ALA A 135 -1.48 16.87 8.90
C ALA A 135 -0.38 17.23 9.93
N PRO A 136 0.09 16.23 10.74
CA PRO A 136 1.20 16.43 11.64
C PRO A 136 2.41 17.02 10.92
N LEU A 137 3.15 17.90 11.60
CA LEU A 137 4.31 18.59 11.00
C LEU A 137 5.30 17.59 10.37
N GLY A 138 5.60 16.47 11.04
CA GLY A 138 6.48 15.44 10.49
C GLY A 138 6.02 14.89 9.14
N PHE A 139 4.70 14.69 8.95
CA PHE A 139 4.15 14.25 7.67
C PHE A 139 4.33 15.31 6.59
N ARG A 140 3.99 16.57 6.89
CA ARG A 140 4.13 17.70 5.94
C ARG A 140 5.57 17.92 5.51
N LEU A 141 6.52 17.77 6.44
CA LEU A 141 7.96 17.89 6.18
C LEU A 141 8.46 16.81 5.21
N VAL A 142 8.05 15.57 5.42
CA VAL A 142 8.34 14.45 4.52
C VAL A 142 7.66 14.61 3.16
N ALA A 143 6.40 15.04 3.16
CA ALA A 143 5.64 15.25 1.93
C ALA A 143 6.33 16.24 0.98
N GLN A 144 7.04 17.24 1.53
CA GLN A 144 7.70 18.28 0.74
C GLN A 144 8.74 17.72 -0.25
N SER A 145 9.62 16.80 0.15
CA SER A 145 10.61 16.23 -0.78
C SER A 145 9.95 15.32 -1.82
N GLY A 146 8.93 14.55 -1.42
CA GLY A 146 8.12 13.74 -2.32
C GLY A 146 7.40 14.57 -3.39
N ILE A 147 6.76 15.67 -3.01
CA ILE A 147 6.08 16.60 -3.92
C ILE A 147 7.07 17.18 -4.93
N LYS A 148 8.22 17.69 -4.48
CA LYS A 148 9.26 18.24 -5.38
C LYS A 148 9.80 17.20 -6.37
N LEU A 149 10.00 15.96 -5.93
CA LEU A 149 10.41 14.88 -6.83
C LEU A 149 9.34 14.62 -7.90
N MET A 150 8.08 14.48 -7.48
CA MET A 150 6.98 14.17 -8.39
C MET A 150 6.65 15.33 -9.34
N GLU A 151 6.77 16.58 -8.88
CA GLU A 151 6.64 17.77 -9.72
C GLU A 151 7.65 17.76 -10.88
N ARG A 152 8.92 17.46 -10.57
CA ARG A 152 9.98 17.34 -11.59
C ARG A 152 9.73 16.23 -12.61
N ASN A 153 8.88 15.25 -12.25
CA ASN A 153 8.44 14.15 -13.12
C ASN A 153 7.05 14.39 -13.73
N GLY A 154 6.49 15.59 -13.60
CA GLY A 154 5.25 15.99 -14.27
C GLY A 154 3.96 15.51 -13.59
N TRP A 155 4.00 15.17 -12.30
CA TRP A 155 2.80 14.76 -11.59
C TRP A 155 1.80 15.91 -11.44
N ALA A 156 0.57 15.71 -11.93
CA ALA A 156 -0.45 16.75 -12.06
C ALA A 156 -0.83 17.40 -10.72
N TRP A 157 -0.84 16.63 -9.62
CA TRP A 157 -1.25 17.12 -8.30
C TRP A 157 -0.17 17.91 -7.56
N ALA A 158 1.09 17.85 -8.00
CA ALA A 158 2.20 18.44 -7.24
C ALA A 158 2.02 19.95 -6.99
N PRO A 159 1.60 20.78 -7.96
CA PRO A 159 1.38 22.21 -7.73
C PRO A 159 0.29 22.50 -6.68
N LEU A 160 -0.79 21.72 -6.68
CA LEU A 160 -1.84 21.86 -5.67
C LEU A 160 -1.31 21.53 -4.27
N LEU A 161 -0.61 20.40 -4.13
CA LEU A 161 -0.11 19.96 -2.83
C LEU A 161 0.99 20.87 -2.31
N GLN A 162 1.84 21.42 -3.19
CA GLN A 162 2.80 22.45 -2.81
C GLN A 162 2.08 23.70 -2.29
N ALA A 163 1.02 24.16 -2.97
CA ALA A 163 0.22 25.29 -2.51
C ALA A 163 -0.48 25.03 -1.17
N VAL A 164 -0.90 23.77 -0.88
CA VAL A 164 -1.37 23.38 0.45
C VAL A 164 -0.26 23.57 1.49
N LEU A 165 0.94 23.04 1.23
CA LEU A 165 2.07 23.16 2.18
C LEU A 165 2.48 24.61 2.42
N ASP A 166 2.48 25.45 1.38
CA ASP A 166 2.84 26.88 1.46
C ASP A 166 1.89 27.69 2.37
N ARG A 167 0.68 27.19 2.61
CA ARG A 167 -0.29 27.77 3.55
C ARG A 167 -0.06 27.34 5.00
N THR A 168 0.76 26.31 5.20
CA THR A 168 1.07 25.79 6.54
C THR A 168 2.37 26.39 7.08
N GLN A 169 2.51 26.45 8.40
CA GLN A 169 3.76 26.85 9.02
C GLN A 169 4.78 25.70 8.92
N MET A 170 5.87 25.96 8.19
CA MET A 170 7.01 25.06 8.01
C MET A 170 8.29 25.75 8.52
N PRO A 171 9.17 25.08 9.27
CA PRO A 171 10.44 25.67 9.70
C PRO A 171 11.32 26.01 8.48
N THR A 172 11.87 27.22 8.43
CA THR A 172 12.73 27.68 7.31
C THR A 172 14.04 26.89 7.21
N ASP A 173 14.54 26.42 8.35
CA ASP A 173 15.86 25.78 8.44
C ASP A 173 15.77 24.25 8.35
N TYR A 174 14.55 23.71 8.20
CA TYR A 174 14.38 22.27 8.05
C TYR A 174 14.87 21.80 6.69
N VAL A 175 15.80 20.85 6.70
CA VAL A 175 16.26 20.16 5.51
C VAL A 175 15.53 18.82 5.44
N PRO A 176 14.57 18.63 4.52
CA PRO A 176 13.91 17.34 4.35
C PRO A 176 14.92 16.30 3.88
N PRO A 177 14.76 15.02 4.29
CA PRO A 177 15.54 13.93 3.71
C PRO A 177 15.27 13.85 2.19
N PRO A 178 16.19 13.24 1.42
CA PRO A 178 15.96 12.95 0.01
C PRO A 178 14.59 12.27 -0.19
N ALA A 179 13.93 12.60 -1.30
CA ALA A 179 12.67 11.98 -1.65
C ALA A 179 12.83 10.46 -1.71
N LEU A 180 11.80 9.74 -1.26
CA LEU A 180 11.76 8.28 -1.11
C LEU A 180 12.59 7.70 0.05
N GLU A 181 13.54 8.42 0.64
CA GLU A 181 14.36 7.91 1.76
C GLU A 181 13.68 8.09 3.13
N ILE A 182 12.38 7.82 3.23
CA ILE A 182 11.61 8.01 4.47
C ILE A 182 12.11 7.13 5.62
N TRP A 183 12.71 5.98 5.30
CA TRP A 183 13.33 5.09 6.29
C TRP A 183 14.54 5.73 7.00
N SER A 184 15.16 6.77 6.41
CA SER A 184 16.24 7.51 7.08
C SER A 184 15.76 8.27 8.33
N LEU A 185 14.45 8.45 8.49
CA LEU A 185 13.85 9.05 9.69
C LEU A 185 13.50 8.02 10.77
N LEU A 186 13.62 6.72 10.48
CA LEU A 186 13.38 5.68 11.47
C LEU A 186 14.59 5.55 12.40
N GLU A 187 14.34 5.33 13.68
CA GLU A 187 15.38 4.99 14.64
C GLU A 187 16.02 3.65 14.24
N GLU A 188 17.33 3.54 14.40
CA GLU A 188 18.01 2.26 14.21
C GLU A 188 17.46 1.25 15.22
N TRP A 189 17.12 0.06 14.73
CA TRP A 189 16.69 -1.05 15.57
C TRP A 189 17.72 -2.17 15.46
N GLU A 190 18.04 -2.80 16.58
CA GLU A 190 18.92 -3.97 16.63
C GLU A 190 18.10 -5.23 16.36
N ASP A 191 18.53 -6.01 15.36
CA ASP A 191 18.01 -7.37 15.17
C ASP A 191 18.58 -8.31 16.23
N GLN A 192 17.85 -9.38 16.56
CA GLN A 192 18.35 -10.37 17.51
C GLN A 192 19.62 -11.01 16.96
N PRO A 193 20.63 -11.31 17.82
CA PRO A 193 21.80 -12.04 17.37
C PRO A 193 21.36 -13.37 16.74
N PRO A 194 22.01 -13.81 15.65
CA PRO A 194 21.68 -15.08 15.02
C PRO A 194 21.74 -16.21 16.05
N GLU A 195 20.84 -17.20 15.90
CA GLU A 195 20.79 -18.34 16.80
C GLU A 195 22.19 -18.95 16.95
N GLY A 196 22.62 -19.12 18.20
CA GLY A 196 23.90 -19.75 18.51
C GLY A 196 23.94 -21.21 18.02
N GLN A 197 25.12 -21.81 18.02
CA GLN A 197 25.26 -23.21 17.66
C GLN A 197 24.40 -24.08 18.59
N ALA A 198 23.67 -25.04 18.00
CA ALA A 198 22.92 -26.03 18.78
C ALA A 198 23.84 -26.74 19.78
N ARG A 199 23.33 -26.95 21.00
CA ARG A 199 24.09 -27.60 22.08
C ARG A 199 24.49 -29.01 21.66
N ALA A 200 25.78 -29.33 21.82
CA ALA A 200 26.24 -30.71 21.75
C ALA A 200 25.82 -31.46 23.04
N VAL A 201 25.07 -32.55 22.88
CA VAL A 201 24.59 -33.39 23.99
C VAL A 201 25.22 -34.78 23.85
N ALA A 202 25.78 -35.30 24.93
CA ALA A 202 26.20 -36.69 25.05
C ALA A 202 25.25 -37.39 26.03
N LEU A 203 24.71 -38.53 25.63
CA LEU A 203 23.83 -39.33 26.46
C LEU A 203 24.64 -40.44 27.14
N SER A 204 24.30 -40.76 28.38
CA SER A 204 24.81 -41.93 29.09
C SER A 204 24.04 -43.20 28.70
N ASP A 205 24.63 -44.37 28.98
CA ASP A 205 23.94 -45.66 28.78
C ASP A 205 22.63 -45.74 29.57
N GLU A 206 22.60 -45.15 30.77
CA GLU A 206 21.42 -45.10 31.64
C GLU A 206 20.31 -44.24 31.03
N GLU A 207 20.64 -43.07 30.48
CA GLU A 207 19.66 -42.20 29.80
C GLU A 207 19.06 -42.89 28.58
N VAL A 208 19.90 -43.54 27.76
CA VAL A 208 19.45 -44.27 26.56
C VAL A 208 18.54 -45.44 26.93
N THR A 209 18.93 -46.23 27.94
CA THR A 209 18.14 -47.40 28.37
C THR A 209 16.84 -47.00 29.05
N THR A 210 16.87 -45.95 29.88
CA THR A 210 15.66 -45.40 30.52
C THR A 210 14.67 -44.86 29.49
N ALA A 211 15.15 -44.13 28.48
CA ALA A 211 14.31 -43.63 27.40
C ALA A 211 13.69 -44.78 26.58
N LEU A 212 14.48 -45.80 26.23
CA LEU A 212 13.99 -46.98 25.52
C LEU A 212 12.87 -47.68 26.30
N ASP A 213 13.07 -47.94 27.60
CA ASP A 213 12.07 -48.58 28.45
C ASP A 213 10.77 -47.74 28.54
N ALA A 214 10.91 -46.42 28.65
CA ALA A 214 9.76 -45.50 28.68
C ALA A 214 8.97 -45.50 27.35
N ASP A 215 9.67 -45.51 26.22
CA ASP A 215 9.06 -45.51 24.89
C ASP A 215 8.40 -46.86 24.56
N LEU A 216 9.03 -47.99 24.89
CA LEU A 216 8.44 -49.32 24.75
C LEU A 216 7.17 -49.45 25.59
N LYS A 217 7.20 -48.97 26.85
CA LYS A 217 6.03 -48.94 27.72
C LYS A 217 4.92 -48.07 27.14
N ARG A 218 5.24 -46.90 26.59
CA ARG A 218 4.27 -46.02 25.91
C ARG A 218 3.65 -46.70 24.69
N ALA A 219 4.42 -47.51 23.97
CA ALA A 219 3.97 -48.30 22.82
C ALA A 219 3.18 -49.57 23.21
N GLY A 220 3.01 -49.87 24.51
CA GLY A 220 2.33 -51.08 24.97
C GLY A 220 3.13 -52.37 24.79
N LEU A 221 4.44 -52.26 24.53
CA LEU A 221 5.34 -53.39 24.35
C LEU A 221 6.03 -53.71 25.68
N SER A 222 5.75 -54.88 26.24
CA SER A 222 6.30 -55.33 27.53
C SER A 222 7.39 -56.41 27.40
N GLU A 223 7.56 -56.95 26.19
CA GLU A 223 8.61 -57.91 25.88
C GLU A 223 9.99 -57.23 25.91
N ARG A 224 10.92 -57.79 26.68
CA ARG A 224 12.31 -57.31 26.73
C ARG A 224 13.13 -58.06 25.69
N ARG A 225 13.59 -57.35 24.66
CA ARG A 225 14.48 -57.87 23.62
C ARG A 225 15.90 -57.32 23.81
N PRO A 226 16.87 -58.14 24.24
CA PRO A 226 18.25 -57.70 24.45
C PRO A 226 18.85 -56.98 23.23
N GLU A 227 18.49 -57.43 22.03
CA GLU A 227 18.98 -56.90 20.76
C GLU A 227 18.55 -55.44 20.52
N GLN A 228 17.35 -55.05 20.98
CA GLN A 228 16.87 -53.67 20.90
C GLN A 228 17.67 -52.74 21.82
N ARG A 229 18.04 -53.24 23.00
CA ARG A 229 18.87 -52.50 23.95
C ARG A 229 20.28 -52.32 23.41
N GLU A 230 20.88 -53.38 22.86
CA GLU A 230 22.19 -53.32 22.22
C GLU A 230 22.19 -52.36 21.03
N PHE A 231 21.15 -52.40 20.20
CA PHE A 231 20.99 -51.48 19.09
C PHE A 231 20.90 -50.01 19.57
N ALA A 232 20.09 -49.72 20.58
CA ALA A 232 19.94 -48.36 21.10
C ALA A 232 21.26 -47.81 21.68
N LEU A 233 21.99 -48.64 22.43
CA LEU A 233 23.31 -48.27 22.98
C LEU A 233 24.33 -48.02 21.87
N LYS A 234 24.32 -48.83 20.80
CA LYS A 234 25.23 -48.64 19.66
C LYS A 234 24.84 -47.43 18.81
N ALA A 235 23.53 -47.19 18.63
CA ALA A 235 23.00 -46.05 17.88
C ALA A 235 23.31 -44.71 18.56
N ARG A 236 23.43 -44.66 19.88
CA ARG A 236 23.86 -43.47 20.62
C ARG A 236 25.11 -42.81 20.02
N ASP A 237 26.09 -43.62 19.63
CA ASP A 237 27.40 -43.11 19.23
C ASP A 237 27.35 -42.28 17.93
N ILE A 238 26.37 -42.51 17.05
CA ILE A 238 26.18 -41.70 15.84
C ILE A 238 25.71 -40.27 16.16
N PHE A 239 25.02 -40.09 17.29
CA PHE A 239 24.48 -38.80 17.74
C PHE A 239 25.38 -38.09 18.76
N ALA A 240 26.47 -38.72 19.18
CA ALA A 240 27.44 -38.11 20.08
C ALA A 240 28.13 -36.88 19.43
N PRO A 241 28.71 -35.97 20.22
CA PRO A 241 29.52 -34.88 19.68
C PRO A 241 30.63 -35.40 18.77
N LYS A 242 30.84 -34.73 17.62
CA LYS A 242 31.92 -35.08 16.69
C LYS A 242 33.28 -34.88 17.36
N TRP A 243 34.18 -35.83 17.17
CA TRP A 243 35.55 -35.73 17.70
C TRP A 243 36.43 -34.77 16.89
N MET A 244 36.17 -34.60 15.61
CA MET A 244 36.89 -33.67 14.74
C MET A 244 35.92 -32.95 13.80
N LYS A 245 36.25 -31.69 13.50
CA LYS A 245 35.55 -30.92 12.46
C LYS A 245 35.64 -31.69 11.13
N ASP A 246 34.53 -31.76 10.41
CA ASP A 246 34.38 -32.44 9.12
C ASP A 246 34.55 -33.98 9.13
N GLN A 247 34.51 -34.61 10.31
CA GLN A 247 34.41 -36.06 10.44
C GLN A 247 33.05 -36.44 11.06
N PRO A 248 32.14 -37.07 10.31
CA PRO A 248 30.89 -37.56 10.88
C PRO A 248 31.14 -38.79 11.76
N ASN A 249 30.35 -38.96 12.81
CA ASN A 249 30.25 -40.25 13.48
C ASN A 249 29.53 -41.20 12.52
N MET A 250 30.12 -42.37 12.27
CA MET A 250 29.56 -43.37 11.36
C MET A 250 29.34 -44.67 12.12
N LEU A 251 28.18 -45.28 11.90
CA LEU A 251 27.85 -46.59 12.42
C LEU A 251 27.52 -47.53 11.26
N LEU A 252 28.27 -48.63 11.16
CA LEU A 252 27.88 -49.76 10.32
C LEU A 252 27.04 -50.72 11.18
N ALA A 253 25.75 -50.83 10.85
CA ALA A 253 24.83 -51.76 11.47
C ALA A 253 24.52 -52.89 10.48
N GLU A 254 24.76 -54.12 10.89
CA GLU A 254 24.38 -55.32 10.15
C GLU A 254 23.21 -55.99 10.88
N ALA A 255 22.13 -56.28 10.16
CA ALA A 255 21.01 -57.02 10.71
C ALA A 255 21.30 -58.52 10.55
N GLY A 256 21.57 -59.20 11.66
CA GLY A 256 21.58 -60.67 11.66
C GLY A 256 20.15 -61.18 11.46
N THR A 257 19.91 -61.90 10.36
CA THR A 257 18.69 -62.72 10.17
C THR A 257 18.90 -64.10 10.75
#